data_AF-A0A3D4HGG8-F1
#
_entry.id   AF-A0A3D4HGG8-F1
#
_cell.length_a   1.000
_cell.length_b   1.000
_cell.length_c   1.000
_cell.angle_alpha   90.00
_cell.angle_beta   90.00
_cell.angle_gamma   90.00
#
_symmetry.space_group_name_H-M   'P 1'
#
loop_
_entity.id
_entity.type
_entity.pdbx_description
1 polymer ?
#
loop_
_entity_poly.entity_id
_entity_poly.type
_entity_poly.pdbx_seq_one_letter_code
_entity_poly.pdbx_strand_id
1 'polypeptide(L)'
;MSISLPMIAPALGVTGLVVALLIFVRILRQPAGEGKMRAIGDQIHKGAMTFMKREFKLLMLFAIIVGGLLALKDPFEAMAFFAGAFCSSFAGYVGMFTATKSNVRTAAAAHKRDSSGALSTAFFGGSIRGLTVASVGLVGIGTLFLFFGETEHDIHVIHGFAMGASLVALFFRVGGGIFTKAADVGADLVGKVEAGIPEDDPRNPGVIADNVGDNVGDVAGMGSDIFESYCGAQIATMAIAATFVASEWQPIAGAQSSLLFLPLALTSTGLICPLIGILLVKLFSSRKPLEALRIGTMFASVLFIISAFFVVRHLDISWKIWGCVVGGAVGGIIIGLITEYYTAGSPVKRIATSSETGVATVMITGLAVGMQSVVVPLVTFAAIILTTSCLGGIYGVAVAAVGMLATVGITMAIDAYGPVADNAGGIAEMSGLGPEVREITDSLDEVGNTTAAIGKGFAIGAAGLAALAIIAAFNNTVRLNIPDFGLDLGHPQVLAGLFIGGFIPFLVAAITMTAVGDAAYEMIAEIRRQFHEIPGLLKGESEPDTERCVDIATSAALRKMILPSVIAVLMPVIVGFGFGARTLGGM
;
A
#
# COMPACT_ATOMS: atom_id res chain seq x y z
N MET A 1 20.26 -23.86 -22.56
CA MET A 1 20.41 -23.44 -21.16
C MET A 1 19.04 -23.59 -20.52
N SER A 2 18.78 -24.72 -19.86
CA SER A 2 17.49 -24.96 -19.19
C SER A 2 17.41 -24.05 -17.97
N ILE A 3 16.49 -23.08 -17.98
CA ILE A 3 16.22 -22.20 -16.83
C ILE A 3 15.76 -23.09 -15.68
N SER A 4 16.48 -23.09 -14.55
CA SER A 4 16.01 -23.82 -13.37
C SER A 4 14.68 -23.22 -12.92
N LEU A 5 13.75 -24.07 -12.45
CA LEU A 5 12.40 -23.63 -12.08
C LEU A 5 12.41 -22.40 -11.12
N PRO A 6 13.34 -22.29 -10.15
CA PRO A 6 13.43 -21.10 -9.29
C PRO A 6 13.87 -19.82 -10.01
N MET A 7 14.61 -19.89 -11.13
CA MET A 7 15.03 -18.70 -11.89
C MET A 7 13.87 -18.01 -12.62
N ILE A 8 12.72 -18.68 -12.75
CA ILE A 8 11.54 -18.12 -13.40
C ILE A 8 11.01 -16.90 -12.65
N ALA A 9 11.03 -16.92 -11.32
CA ALA A 9 10.51 -15.82 -10.50
C ALA A 9 11.26 -14.49 -10.73
N PRO A 10 12.60 -14.41 -10.56
CA PRO A 10 13.31 -13.16 -10.83
C PRO A 10 13.29 -12.79 -12.32
N ALA A 11 13.29 -13.75 -13.25
CA ALA A 11 13.20 -13.46 -14.68
C ALA A 11 11.86 -12.82 -15.08
N LEU A 12 10.73 -13.32 -14.55
CA LEU A 12 9.42 -12.72 -14.75
C LEU A 12 9.30 -11.36 -14.05
N GLY A 13 9.88 -11.20 -12.86
CA GLY A 13 10.00 -9.90 -12.20
C GLY A 13 10.73 -8.88 -13.07
N VAL A 14 11.90 -9.22 -13.63
CA VAL A 14 12.61 -8.33 -14.57
C VAL A 14 11.75 -8.01 -15.80
N THR A 15 11.02 -9.01 -16.33
CA THR A 15 10.10 -8.79 -17.46
C THR A 15 8.99 -7.81 -17.10
N GLY A 16 8.39 -7.92 -15.91
CA GLY A 16 7.39 -6.98 -15.42
C GLY A 16 7.94 -5.56 -15.24
N LEU A 17 9.18 -5.40 -14.76
CA LEU A 17 9.86 -4.09 -14.71
C LEU A 17 10.08 -3.50 -16.10
N VAL A 18 10.46 -4.32 -17.09
CA VAL A 18 10.58 -3.88 -18.48
C VAL A 18 9.23 -3.41 -19.01
N VAL A 19 8.14 -4.13 -18.74
CA VAL A 19 6.80 -3.70 -19.16
C VAL A 19 6.40 -2.40 -18.47
N ALA A 20 6.65 -2.24 -17.17
CA ALA A 20 6.42 -1.00 -16.44
C ALA A 20 7.20 0.18 -17.05
N LEU A 21 8.46 -0.05 -17.42
CA LEU A 21 9.30 0.95 -18.11
C LEU A 21 8.74 1.30 -19.50
N LEU A 22 8.26 0.32 -20.27
CA LEU A 22 7.65 0.57 -21.58
C LEU A 22 6.36 1.40 -21.47
N ILE A 23 5.53 1.13 -20.45
CA ILE A 23 4.35 1.94 -20.14
C ILE A 23 4.78 3.36 -19.76
N PHE A 24 5.81 3.50 -18.92
CA PHE A 24 6.32 4.81 -18.52
C PHE A 24 6.86 5.62 -19.70
N VAL A 25 7.67 5.01 -20.58
CA VAL A 25 8.17 5.66 -21.80
C VAL A 25 7.01 6.09 -22.71
N ARG A 26 5.93 5.30 -22.78
CA ARG A 26 4.72 5.66 -23.52
C ARG A 26 4.03 6.89 -22.92
N ILE A 27 3.89 6.97 -21.59
CA ILE A 27 3.34 8.15 -20.91
C ILE A 27 4.23 9.37 -21.19
N LEU A 28 5.55 9.24 -21.05
CA LEU A 28 6.46 10.37 -21.26
C LEU A 28 6.38 11.00 -22.66
N ARG A 29 6.02 10.21 -23.68
CA ARG A 29 5.79 10.69 -25.06
C ARG A 29 4.51 11.50 -25.23
N GLN A 30 3.57 11.45 -24.29
CA GLN A 30 2.38 12.30 -24.29
C GLN A 30 2.75 13.74 -23.87
N PRO A 31 2.04 14.76 -24.39
CA PRO A 31 2.30 16.16 -24.04
C PRO A 31 1.99 16.42 -22.56
N ALA A 32 2.90 17.11 -21.88
CA ALA A 32 2.75 17.51 -20.46
C ALA A 32 2.04 18.87 -20.29
N GLY A 33 1.27 19.30 -21.30
CA GLY A 33 0.68 20.63 -21.35
C GLY A 33 1.68 21.75 -21.68
N GLU A 34 1.18 22.99 -21.65
CA GLU A 34 1.94 24.22 -21.93
C GLU A 34 1.78 25.23 -20.79
N GLY A 35 2.70 26.20 -20.71
CA GLY A 35 2.61 27.33 -19.77
C GLY A 35 2.49 26.93 -18.31
N LYS A 36 1.45 27.45 -17.63
CA LYS A 36 1.20 27.28 -16.19
C LYS A 36 1.05 25.80 -15.78
N MET A 37 0.36 25.00 -16.58
CA MET A 37 0.12 23.58 -16.29
C MET A 37 1.42 22.81 -16.09
N ARG A 38 2.41 23.04 -16.97
CA ARG A 38 3.72 22.40 -16.86
C ARG A 38 4.50 22.90 -15.65
N ALA A 39 4.46 24.20 -15.38
CA ALA A 39 5.16 24.80 -14.24
C ALA A 39 4.65 24.24 -12.90
N ILE A 40 3.34 24.10 -12.74
CA ILE A 40 2.70 23.51 -11.55
C ILE A 40 3.12 22.05 -11.40
N GLY A 41 3.04 21.26 -12.47
CA GLY A 41 3.51 19.86 -12.44
C GLY A 41 4.98 19.72 -12.05
N ASP A 42 5.84 20.62 -12.50
CA ASP A 42 7.26 20.65 -12.13
C ASP A 42 7.47 21.09 -10.66
N GLN A 43 6.64 22.00 -10.12
CA GLN A 43 6.64 22.38 -8.71
C GLN A 43 6.25 21.21 -7.80
N ILE A 44 5.15 20.51 -8.11
CA ILE A 44 4.70 19.31 -7.38
C ILE A 44 5.80 18.24 -7.40
N HIS A 45 6.38 17.98 -8.58
CA HIS A 45 7.47 17.02 -8.71
C HIS A 45 8.70 17.40 -7.86
N LYS A 46 9.12 18.67 -7.87
CA LYS A 46 10.24 19.16 -7.07
C LYS A 46 9.96 19.04 -5.57
N GLY A 47 8.74 19.36 -5.13
CA GLY A 47 8.30 19.23 -3.74
C GLY A 47 8.37 17.79 -3.25
N ALA A 48 7.78 16.86 -4.01
CA ALA A 48 7.79 15.43 -3.69
C ALA A 48 9.21 14.86 -3.61
N MET A 49 10.06 15.21 -4.58
CA MET A 49 11.47 14.81 -4.59
C MET A 49 12.27 15.36 -3.40
N THR A 50 11.95 16.58 -2.96
CA THR A 50 12.60 17.21 -1.80
C THR A 50 12.21 16.52 -0.50
N PHE A 51 10.92 16.22 -0.32
CA PHE A 51 10.42 15.46 0.82
C PHE A 51 11.08 14.08 0.89
N MET A 52 10.99 13.30 -0.19
CA MET A 52 11.57 11.94 -0.26
C MET A 52 13.06 11.95 0.09
N LYS A 53 13.84 12.92 -0.44
CA LYS A 53 15.27 13.04 -0.11
C LYS A 53 15.53 13.28 1.37
N ARG A 54 14.68 14.04 2.05
CA ARG A 54 14.81 14.31 3.50
C ARG A 54 14.37 13.08 4.31
N GLU A 55 13.27 12.44 3.93
CA GLU A 55 12.78 11.21 4.57
C GLU A 55 13.80 10.07 4.44
N PHE A 56 14.39 9.87 3.25
CA PHE A 56 15.43 8.87 3.03
C PHE A 56 16.63 9.02 3.95
N LYS A 57 17.07 10.25 4.25
CA LYS A 57 18.20 10.47 5.16
C LYS A 57 17.89 9.96 6.57
N LEU A 58 16.68 10.18 7.06
CA LEU A 58 16.28 9.70 8.38
C LEU A 58 16.11 8.18 8.36
N LEU A 59 15.44 7.64 7.33
CA LEU A 59 15.26 6.21 7.15
C LEU A 59 16.61 5.46 7.10
N MET A 60 17.59 5.97 6.36
CA MET A 60 18.92 5.36 6.29
C MET A 60 19.59 5.28 7.67
N LEU A 61 19.44 6.30 8.52
CA LEU A 61 19.97 6.27 9.88
C LEU A 61 19.36 5.12 10.68
N PHE A 62 18.03 4.97 10.67
CA PHE A 62 17.35 3.88 11.35
C PHE A 62 17.69 2.50 10.77
N ALA A 63 17.75 2.39 9.44
CA ALA A 63 18.11 1.15 8.76
C ALA A 63 19.54 0.72 9.09
N ILE A 64 20.50 1.64 9.19
CA ILE A 64 21.88 1.32 9.60
C ILE A 64 21.92 0.82 11.04
N ILE A 65 21.15 1.42 11.95
CA ILE A 65 21.11 0.99 13.36
C ILE A 65 20.52 -0.43 13.45
N VAL A 66 19.34 -0.66 12.87
CA VAL A 66 18.67 -1.97 12.93
C VAL A 66 19.47 -3.03 12.17
N GLY A 67 19.90 -2.74 10.95
CA GLY A 67 20.72 -3.65 10.15
C GLY A 67 22.09 -3.94 10.78
N GLY A 68 22.69 -2.96 11.47
CA GLY A 68 23.91 -3.15 12.24
C GLY A 68 23.72 -4.11 13.41
N LEU A 69 22.61 -4.01 14.15
CA LEU A 69 22.25 -4.95 15.21
C LEU A 69 21.99 -6.36 14.66
N LEU A 70 21.31 -6.47 13.51
CA LEU A 70 21.11 -7.76 12.83
C LEU A 70 22.44 -8.35 12.36
N ALA A 71 23.38 -7.54 11.88
CA ALA A 71 24.68 -8.04 11.41
C ALA A 71 25.53 -8.66 12.53
N LEU A 72 25.30 -8.26 13.79
CA LEU A 72 25.92 -8.90 14.96
C LEU A 72 25.37 -10.32 15.22
N LYS A 73 24.13 -10.58 14.79
CA LYS A 73 23.47 -11.89 14.91
C LYS A 73 23.81 -12.76 13.70
N ASP A 74 23.50 -12.28 12.49
CA ASP A 74 23.74 -12.96 11.23
C ASP A 74 23.97 -11.92 10.10
N PRO A 75 25.18 -11.87 9.51
CA PRO A 75 25.49 -10.96 8.40
C PRO A 75 24.61 -11.17 7.16
N PHE A 76 24.14 -12.39 6.88
CA PHE A 76 23.31 -12.67 5.72
C PHE A 76 21.87 -12.17 5.94
N GLU A 77 21.32 -12.35 7.14
CA GLU A 77 20.02 -11.78 7.53
C GLU A 77 20.05 -10.24 7.44
N ALA A 78 21.15 -9.62 7.89
CA ALA A 78 21.34 -8.17 7.75
C ALA A 78 21.43 -7.73 6.28
N MET A 79 22.11 -8.49 5.42
CA MET A 79 22.14 -8.24 3.98
C MET A 79 20.74 -8.32 3.37
N ALA A 80 19.95 -9.35 3.71
CA ALA A 80 18.58 -9.48 3.26
C ALA A 80 17.70 -8.31 3.74
N PHE A 81 17.91 -7.85 4.98
CA PHE A 81 17.28 -6.65 5.52
C PHE A 81 17.57 -5.39 4.69
N PHE A 82 18.83 -5.12 4.37
CA PHE A 82 19.16 -3.97 3.51
C PHE A 82 18.60 -4.12 2.10
N ALA A 83 18.56 -5.34 1.55
CA ALA A 83 17.94 -5.62 0.26
C ALA A 83 16.42 -5.35 0.29
N GLY A 84 15.72 -5.79 1.35
CA GLY A 84 14.29 -5.53 1.56
C GLY A 84 13.98 -4.05 1.69
N ALA A 85 14.78 -3.33 2.48
CA ALA A 85 14.66 -1.89 2.63
C ALA A 85 14.90 -1.15 1.30
N PHE A 86 15.92 -1.56 0.53
CA PHE A 86 16.18 -1.00 -0.79
C PHE A 86 15.02 -1.25 -1.77
N CYS A 87 14.54 -2.49 -1.86
CA CYS A 87 13.44 -2.87 -2.74
C CYS A 87 12.15 -2.13 -2.40
N SER A 88 11.80 -2.03 -1.12
CA SER A 88 10.62 -1.31 -0.64
C SER A 88 10.71 0.19 -0.94
N SER A 89 11.89 0.78 -0.68
CA SER A 89 12.21 2.17 -1.01
C SER A 89 12.09 2.45 -2.51
N PHE A 90 12.61 1.55 -3.34
CA PHE A 90 12.59 1.65 -4.79
C PHE A 90 11.16 1.57 -5.32
N ALA A 91 10.34 0.63 -4.81
CA ALA A 91 8.94 0.49 -5.18
C ALA A 91 8.12 1.76 -4.88
N GLY A 92 8.26 2.32 -3.67
CA GLY A 92 7.60 3.57 -3.29
C GLY A 92 8.09 4.77 -4.13
N TYR A 93 9.40 4.90 -4.29
CA TYR A 93 10.02 6.00 -5.05
C TYR A 93 9.61 6.01 -6.53
N VAL A 94 9.67 4.86 -7.21
CA VAL A 94 9.27 4.75 -8.62
C VAL A 94 7.78 5.05 -8.79
N GLY A 95 6.94 4.60 -7.85
CA GLY A 95 5.53 4.96 -7.81
C GLY A 95 5.32 6.47 -7.81
N MET A 96 5.89 7.18 -6.83
CA MET A 96 5.80 8.64 -6.71
C MET A 96 6.37 9.35 -7.94
N PHE A 97 7.55 8.93 -8.41
CA PHE A 97 8.22 9.55 -9.55
C PHE A 97 7.38 9.45 -10.83
N THR A 98 6.71 8.32 -11.03
CA THR A 98 5.89 8.09 -12.21
C THR A 98 4.52 8.76 -12.09
N ALA A 99 3.93 8.83 -10.89
CA ALA A 99 2.69 9.55 -10.60
C ALA A 99 2.83 11.07 -10.88
N THR A 100 3.89 11.70 -10.35
CA THR A 100 4.20 13.13 -10.58
C THR A 100 4.51 13.50 -12.04
N LYS A 101 4.72 12.51 -12.92
CA LYS A 101 4.83 12.74 -14.37
C LYS A 101 3.54 12.40 -15.11
N SER A 102 2.71 11.55 -14.53
CA SER A 102 1.43 11.13 -15.11
C SER A 102 0.33 12.15 -14.85
N ASN A 103 0.28 12.76 -13.66
CA ASN A 103 -0.75 13.72 -13.25
C ASN A 103 -0.93 14.90 -14.25
N VAL A 104 0.16 15.57 -14.63
CA VAL A 104 0.13 16.70 -15.58
C VAL A 104 -0.33 16.27 -16.98
N ARG A 105 -0.06 15.01 -17.36
CA ARG A 105 -0.48 14.45 -18.65
C ARG A 105 -1.95 14.04 -18.63
N THR A 106 -2.45 13.58 -17.48
CA THR A 106 -3.87 13.37 -17.24
C THR A 106 -4.62 14.70 -17.35
N ALA A 107 -4.12 15.76 -16.71
CA ALA A 107 -4.70 17.11 -16.83
C ALA A 107 -4.67 17.61 -18.28
N ALA A 108 -3.56 17.40 -19.01
CA ALA A 108 -3.45 17.76 -20.42
C ALA A 108 -4.42 16.98 -21.33
N ALA A 109 -4.72 15.73 -21.01
CA ALA A 109 -5.72 14.93 -21.73
C ALA A 109 -7.14 15.42 -21.43
N ALA A 110 -7.45 15.72 -20.16
CA ALA A 110 -8.72 16.31 -19.75
C ALA A 110 -8.95 17.68 -20.40
N HIS A 111 -7.91 18.50 -20.53
CA HIS A 111 -7.97 19.80 -21.21
C HIS A 111 -8.40 19.69 -22.69
N LYS A 112 -8.08 18.57 -23.35
CA LYS A 112 -8.53 18.26 -24.72
C LYS A 112 -9.93 17.67 -24.77
N ARG A 113 -10.65 17.65 -23.65
CA ARG A 113 -11.98 17.03 -23.48
C ARG A 113 -11.98 15.53 -23.80
N ASP A 114 -10.84 14.86 -23.60
CA ASP A 114 -10.68 13.43 -23.80
C ASP A 114 -10.76 12.69 -22.45
N SER A 115 -11.98 12.46 -21.97
CA SER A 115 -12.24 11.75 -20.70
C SER A 115 -11.67 10.33 -20.71
N SER A 116 -11.79 9.60 -21.83
CA SER A 116 -11.22 8.26 -22.00
C SER A 116 -9.69 8.29 -21.98
N GLY A 117 -9.07 9.28 -22.63
CA GLY A 117 -7.63 9.50 -22.60
C GLY A 117 -7.11 9.91 -21.22
N ALA A 118 -7.86 10.72 -20.47
CA ALA A 118 -7.54 11.10 -19.10
C ALA A 118 -7.59 9.87 -18.17
N LEU A 119 -8.68 9.10 -18.20
CA LEU A 119 -8.81 7.83 -17.47
C LEU A 119 -7.66 6.89 -17.82
N SER A 120 -7.40 6.68 -19.11
CA SER A 120 -6.34 5.77 -19.55
C SER A 120 -4.97 6.23 -19.09
N THR A 121 -4.67 7.53 -19.14
CA THR A 121 -3.37 8.08 -18.72
C THR A 121 -3.18 7.97 -17.22
N ALA A 122 -4.19 8.32 -16.43
CA ALA A 122 -4.15 8.15 -14.98
C ALA A 122 -3.98 6.68 -14.58
N PHE A 123 -4.75 5.78 -15.21
CA PHE A 123 -4.70 4.35 -14.92
C PHE A 123 -3.36 3.73 -15.35
N PHE A 124 -2.81 4.13 -16.49
CA PHE A 124 -1.47 3.68 -16.87
C PHE A 124 -0.40 4.21 -15.92
N GLY A 125 -0.54 5.44 -15.41
CA GLY A 125 0.29 5.99 -14.34
C GLY A 125 0.29 5.09 -13.11
N GLY A 126 -0.91 4.71 -12.65
CA GLY A 126 -1.07 3.77 -11.54
C GLY A 126 -0.52 2.37 -11.83
N SER A 127 -0.68 1.87 -13.07
CA SER A 127 -0.21 0.55 -13.46
C SER A 127 1.30 0.38 -13.36
N ILE A 128 2.08 1.45 -13.58
CA ILE A 128 3.54 1.41 -13.46
C ILE A 128 3.93 1.07 -12.04
N ARG A 129 3.31 1.71 -11.04
CA ARG A 129 3.52 1.42 -9.63
C ARG A 129 3.13 -0.03 -9.30
N GLY A 130 1.94 -0.47 -9.70
CA GLY A 130 1.48 -1.82 -9.39
C GLY A 130 2.37 -2.92 -9.95
N LEU A 131 2.78 -2.77 -11.21
CA LEU A 131 3.74 -3.69 -11.83
C LEU A 131 5.12 -3.60 -11.17
N THR A 132 5.58 -2.41 -10.79
CA THR A 132 6.85 -2.24 -10.08
C THR A 132 6.83 -2.95 -8.73
N VAL A 133 5.76 -2.78 -7.92
CA VAL A 133 5.62 -3.45 -6.62
C VAL A 133 5.71 -4.97 -6.76
N ALA A 134 4.88 -5.55 -7.62
CA ALA A 134 4.87 -7.00 -7.86
C ALA A 134 6.22 -7.51 -8.38
N SER A 135 6.79 -6.79 -9.34
CA SER A 135 8.02 -7.20 -10.02
C SER A 135 9.25 -7.10 -9.12
N VAL A 136 9.39 -6.02 -8.36
CA VAL A 136 10.50 -5.83 -7.43
C VAL A 136 10.43 -6.88 -6.32
N GLY A 137 9.24 -7.24 -5.85
CA GLY A 137 9.08 -8.30 -4.85
C GLY A 137 9.52 -9.66 -5.38
N LEU A 138 9.15 -9.99 -6.61
CA LEU A 138 9.60 -11.22 -7.29
C LEU A 138 11.11 -11.23 -7.56
N VAL A 139 11.69 -10.10 -7.96
CA VAL A 139 13.15 -9.99 -8.13
C VAL A 139 13.84 -10.15 -6.79
N GLY A 140 13.41 -9.43 -5.75
CA GLY A 140 14.04 -9.45 -4.43
C GLY A 140 13.98 -10.83 -3.77
N ILE A 141 12.77 -11.34 -3.53
CA ILE A 141 12.57 -12.65 -2.89
C ILE A 141 13.04 -13.77 -3.80
N GLY A 142 12.73 -13.72 -5.10
CA GLY A 142 13.15 -14.74 -6.05
C GLY A 142 14.68 -14.85 -6.16
N THR A 143 15.40 -13.73 -6.11
CA THR A 143 16.88 -13.75 -6.08
C THR A 143 17.39 -14.31 -4.76
N LEU A 144 16.84 -13.89 -3.61
CA LEU A 144 17.23 -14.45 -2.32
C LEU A 144 16.95 -15.96 -2.25
N PHE A 145 15.81 -16.41 -2.75
CA PHE A 145 15.44 -17.82 -2.80
C PHE A 145 16.39 -18.66 -3.67
N LEU A 146 17.00 -18.09 -4.72
CA LEU A 146 18.01 -18.80 -5.51
C LEU A 146 19.28 -19.14 -4.72
N PHE A 147 19.64 -18.30 -3.75
CA PHE A 147 20.83 -18.49 -2.92
C PHE A 147 20.53 -19.07 -1.54
N PHE A 148 19.31 -18.85 -1.05
CA PHE A 148 18.87 -19.13 0.31
C PHE A 148 17.47 -19.81 0.35
N GLY A 149 17.20 -20.73 -0.57
CA GLY A 149 15.89 -21.42 -0.66
C GLY A 149 15.91 -22.91 -0.34
N GLU A 150 17.03 -23.45 0.12
CA GLU A 150 17.22 -24.91 0.24
C GLU A 150 16.96 -25.43 1.66
N THR A 151 17.37 -24.70 2.69
CA THR A 151 17.28 -25.14 4.09
C THR A 151 16.45 -24.21 4.97
N GLU A 152 16.07 -24.68 6.15
CA GLU A 152 15.37 -23.87 7.16
C GLU A 152 16.17 -22.62 7.56
N HIS A 153 17.48 -22.78 7.80
CA HIS A 153 18.38 -21.66 8.11
C HIS A 153 18.42 -20.64 6.98
N ASP A 154 18.33 -21.08 5.73
CA ASP A 154 18.32 -20.18 4.59
C ASP A 154 17.03 -19.35 4.52
N ILE A 155 15.87 -19.94 4.85
CA ILE A 155 14.61 -19.19 4.91
C ILE A 155 14.62 -18.16 6.05
N HIS A 156 15.33 -18.43 7.16
CA HIS A 156 15.55 -17.43 8.21
C HIS A 156 16.30 -16.19 7.70
N VAL A 157 17.24 -16.33 6.75
CA VAL A 157 17.90 -15.19 6.12
C VAL A 157 16.88 -14.33 5.37
N ILE A 158 15.94 -14.94 4.66
CA ILE A 158 14.89 -14.23 3.90
C ILE A 158 13.97 -13.43 4.83
N HIS A 159 13.78 -13.81 6.10
CA HIS A 159 13.00 -13.02 7.05
C HIS A 159 13.54 -11.59 7.22
N GLY A 160 14.86 -11.42 7.13
CA GLY A 160 15.48 -10.09 7.14
C GLY A 160 14.89 -9.17 6.07
N PHE A 161 14.61 -9.70 4.87
CA PHE A 161 14.01 -8.94 3.78
C PHE A 161 12.63 -8.37 4.14
N ALA A 162 11.76 -9.19 4.75
CA ALA A 162 10.46 -8.70 5.22
C ALA A 162 10.64 -7.57 6.24
N MET A 163 11.51 -7.76 7.24
CA MET A 163 11.76 -6.76 8.28
C MET A 163 12.28 -5.43 7.69
N GLY A 164 13.18 -5.49 6.70
CA GLY A 164 13.67 -4.31 6.00
C GLY A 164 12.57 -3.61 5.21
N ALA A 165 11.72 -4.38 4.52
CA ALA A 165 10.58 -3.84 3.79
C ALA A 165 9.58 -3.14 4.71
N SER A 166 9.25 -3.73 5.87
CA SER A 166 8.33 -3.17 6.88
C SER A 166 8.87 -1.91 7.52
N LEU A 167 10.18 -1.83 7.77
CA LEU A 167 10.77 -0.60 8.30
C LEU A 167 10.54 0.57 7.33
N VAL A 168 10.77 0.37 6.03
CA VAL A 168 10.54 1.45 5.05
C VAL A 168 9.06 1.80 4.94
N ALA A 169 8.19 0.79 4.87
CA ALA A 169 6.75 0.99 4.76
C ALA A 169 6.20 1.83 5.91
N LEU A 170 6.59 1.50 7.14
CA LEU A 170 6.22 2.23 8.35
C LEU A 170 6.61 3.73 8.25
N PHE A 171 7.85 4.02 7.86
CA PHE A 171 8.32 5.39 7.77
C PHE A 171 7.63 6.16 6.65
N PHE A 172 7.55 5.62 5.43
CA PHE A 172 6.89 6.30 4.31
C PHE A 172 5.40 6.54 4.58
N ARG A 173 4.71 5.58 5.20
CA ARG A 173 3.27 5.70 5.46
C ARG A 173 2.98 6.73 6.54
N VAL A 174 3.74 6.72 7.64
CA VAL A 174 3.55 7.67 8.74
C VAL A 174 4.06 9.06 8.35
N GLY A 175 5.26 9.16 7.78
CA GLY A 175 5.86 10.41 7.34
C GLY A 175 5.05 11.09 6.25
N GLY A 176 4.86 10.38 5.13
CA GLY A 176 4.02 10.86 4.02
C GLY A 176 2.58 11.14 4.44
N GLY A 177 2.01 10.31 5.32
CA GLY A 177 0.65 10.48 5.86
C GLY A 177 0.47 11.74 6.71
N ILE A 178 1.42 12.04 7.59
CA ILE A 178 1.39 13.30 8.37
C ILE A 178 1.54 14.50 7.42
N PHE A 179 2.43 14.39 6.42
CA PHE A 179 2.64 15.45 5.45
C PHE A 179 1.34 15.78 4.67
N THR A 180 0.75 14.78 4.00
CA THR A 180 -0.45 14.99 3.16
C THR A 180 -1.61 15.50 3.99
N LYS A 181 -1.93 14.86 5.12
CA LYS A 181 -3.12 15.24 5.90
C LYS A 181 -2.98 16.55 6.67
N ALA A 182 -1.77 17.00 6.96
CA ALA A 182 -1.57 18.36 7.46
C ALA A 182 -1.79 19.42 6.38
N ALA A 183 -1.36 19.15 5.15
CA ALA A 183 -1.51 20.06 4.02
C ALA A 183 -2.97 20.15 3.54
N ASP A 184 -3.59 18.99 3.30
CA ASP A 184 -5.00 18.78 2.93
C ASP A 184 -5.94 19.55 3.89
N VAL A 185 -5.91 19.23 5.19
CA VAL A 185 -6.75 19.91 6.19
C VAL A 185 -6.50 21.41 6.25
N GLY A 186 -5.24 21.84 6.12
CA GLY A 186 -4.90 23.27 6.14
C GLY A 186 -5.44 24.02 4.92
N ALA A 187 -5.22 23.47 3.73
CA ALA A 187 -5.66 24.04 2.47
C ALA A 187 -7.19 24.11 2.40
N ASP A 188 -7.87 23.00 2.72
CA ASP A 188 -9.32 22.89 2.61
C ASP A 188 -10.05 23.76 3.64
N LEU A 189 -9.62 23.74 4.90
CA LEU A 189 -10.31 24.47 5.95
C LEU A 189 -10.21 25.98 5.74
N VAL A 190 -9.01 26.51 5.46
CA VAL A 190 -8.85 27.94 5.27
C VAL A 190 -9.39 28.38 3.90
N GLY A 191 -9.20 27.58 2.86
CA GLY A 191 -9.70 27.88 1.52
C GLY A 191 -11.22 27.82 1.43
N LYS A 192 -11.81 26.63 1.62
CA LYS A 192 -13.24 26.38 1.36
C LYS A 192 -14.13 26.94 2.46
N VAL A 193 -13.75 26.77 3.73
CA VAL A 193 -14.62 27.11 4.87
C VAL A 193 -14.47 28.57 5.31
N GLU A 194 -13.24 29.09 5.37
CA GLU A 194 -13.00 30.45 5.87
C GLU A 194 -13.00 31.51 4.76
N ALA A 195 -12.27 31.27 3.67
CA ALA A 195 -12.13 32.23 2.58
C ALA A 195 -13.23 32.11 1.51
N GLY A 196 -13.91 30.96 1.44
CA GLY A 196 -14.96 30.68 0.46
C GLY A 196 -14.45 30.62 -0.98
N ILE A 197 -13.18 30.23 -1.16
CA ILE A 197 -12.57 30.01 -2.49
C ILE A 197 -12.71 28.53 -2.89
N PRO A 198 -12.66 28.21 -4.20
CA PRO A 198 -12.66 26.83 -4.67
C PRO A 198 -11.57 25.97 -4.03
N GLU A 199 -11.80 24.66 -4.04
CA GLU A 199 -10.78 23.65 -3.76
C GLU A 199 -9.65 23.76 -4.79
N ASP A 200 -8.40 23.50 -4.40
CA ASP A 200 -7.21 23.64 -5.25
C ASP A 200 -6.97 25.03 -5.89
N ASP A 201 -7.59 26.08 -5.35
CA ASP A 201 -7.45 27.42 -5.92
C ASP A 201 -5.98 27.90 -5.86
N PRO A 202 -5.41 28.44 -6.95
CA PRO A 202 -3.99 28.83 -7.01
C PRO A 202 -3.63 29.98 -6.06
N ARG A 203 -4.61 30.68 -5.48
CA ARG A 203 -4.37 31.71 -4.44
C ARG A 203 -4.01 31.10 -3.10
N ASN A 204 -4.37 29.84 -2.85
CA ASN A 204 -4.15 29.17 -1.58
C ASN A 204 -2.73 28.59 -1.51
N PRO A 205 -1.83 29.10 -0.63
CA PRO A 205 -0.45 28.62 -0.54
C PRO A 205 -0.32 27.15 -0.13
N GLY A 206 -1.37 26.55 0.46
CA GLY A 206 -1.37 25.15 0.89
C GLY A 206 -1.48 24.14 -0.26
N VAL A 207 -2.02 24.52 -1.41
CA VAL A 207 -2.44 23.57 -2.48
C VAL A 207 -1.27 22.79 -3.08
N ILE A 208 -0.10 23.43 -3.28
CA ILE A 208 1.09 22.71 -3.74
C ILE A 208 1.55 21.68 -2.70
N ALA A 209 1.48 22.00 -1.41
CA ALA A 209 1.82 21.05 -0.36
C ALA A 209 0.82 19.88 -0.33
N ASP A 210 -0.45 20.15 -0.56
CA ASP A 210 -1.49 19.13 -0.63
C ASP A 210 -1.24 18.14 -1.79
N ASN A 211 -1.09 18.67 -3.00
CA ASN A 211 -0.81 17.87 -4.20
C ASN A 211 0.54 17.12 -4.11
N VAL A 212 1.56 17.70 -3.46
CA VAL A 212 2.81 16.98 -3.12
C VAL A 212 2.53 15.82 -2.18
N GLY A 213 1.64 16.04 -1.22
CA GLY A 213 1.18 15.09 -0.22
C GLY A 213 0.64 13.81 -0.82
N ASP A 214 -0.24 13.90 -1.81
CA ASP A 214 -0.85 12.70 -2.42
C ASP A 214 0.23 11.79 -3.05
N ASN A 215 1.27 12.40 -3.60
CA ASN A 215 2.39 11.67 -4.19
C ASN A 215 3.30 11.01 -3.14
N VAL A 216 3.57 11.67 -2.00
CA VAL A 216 4.49 11.12 -0.98
C VAL A 216 3.79 10.20 0.01
N GLY A 217 2.53 10.47 0.37
CA GLY A 217 1.73 9.65 1.28
C GLY A 217 0.98 8.54 0.57
N ASP A 218 0.11 8.91 -0.38
CA ASP A 218 -0.84 7.98 -1.00
C ASP A 218 -0.23 7.20 -2.18
N VAL A 219 0.86 7.70 -2.77
CA VAL A 219 1.65 6.95 -3.76
C VAL A 219 2.90 6.28 -3.17
N ALA A 220 3.87 7.01 -2.62
CA ALA A 220 5.08 6.35 -2.10
C ALA A 220 4.76 5.47 -0.88
N GLY A 221 4.07 6.03 0.13
CA GLY A 221 3.69 5.32 1.36
C GLY A 221 2.90 4.04 1.10
N MET A 222 1.76 4.11 0.43
CA MET A 222 0.96 2.91 0.14
C MET A 222 1.75 1.92 -0.76
N GLY A 223 2.67 2.40 -1.61
CA GLY A 223 3.43 1.53 -2.52
C GLY A 223 4.37 0.62 -1.76
N SER A 224 5.01 1.19 -0.74
CA SER A 224 5.88 0.48 0.19
C SER A 224 5.09 -0.43 1.14
N ASP A 225 3.92 0.01 1.61
CA ASP A 225 2.97 -0.74 2.47
C ASP A 225 2.54 -2.06 1.81
N ILE A 226 1.99 -1.99 0.60
CA ILE A 226 1.55 -3.18 -0.12
C ILE A 226 2.73 -4.05 -0.59
N PHE A 227 3.87 -3.43 -0.93
CA PHE A 227 5.09 -4.18 -1.25
C PHE A 227 5.49 -5.07 -0.07
N GLU A 228 5.48 -4.51 1.14
CA GLU A 228 5.78 -5.27 2.34
C GLU A 228 4.78 -6.40 2.56
N SER A 229 3.47 -6.14 2.48
CA SER A 229 2.46 -7.17 2.71
C SER A 229 2.55 -8.30 1.69
N TYR A 230 2.80 -7.96 0.42
CA TYR A 230 3.05 -8.91 -0.67
C TYR A 230 4.26 -9.80 -0.40
N CYS A 231 5.36 -9.21 0.07
CA CYS A 231 6.58 -9.93 0.40
C CYS A 231 6.41 -10.77 1.68
N GLY A 232 5.81 -10.20 2.72
CA GLY A 232 5.54 -10.84 4.00
C GLY A 232 4.67 -12.09 3.86
N ALA A 233 3.62 -12.06 3.05
CA ALA A 233 2.80 -13.24 2.78
C ALA A 233 3.59 -14.38 2.14
N GLN A 234 4.48 -14.07 1.18
CA GLN A 234 5.34 -15.07 0.54
C GLN A 234 6.33 -15.66 1.53
N ILE A 235 7.02 -14.80 2.28
CA ILE A 235 8.05 -15.19 3.25
C ILE A 235 7.44 -16.00 4.39
N ALA A 236 6.29 -15.60 4.93
CA ALA A 236 5.59 -16.35 5.97
C ALA A 236 5.15 -17.74 5.48
N THR A 237 4.69 -17.83 4.22
CA THR A 237 4.33 -19.12 3.60
C THR A 237 5.56 -20.03 3.48
N MET A 238 6.71 -19.48 3.06
CA MET A 238 7.98 -20.22 3.03
C MET A 238 8.42 -20.67 4.41
N ALA A 239 8.35 -19.79 5.41
CA ALA A 239 8.75 -20.06 6.78
C ALA A 239 7.96 -21.24 7.37
N ILE A 240 6.64 -21.26 7.17
CA ILE A 240 5.80 -22.38 7.63
C ILE A 240 6.24 -23.67 6.93
N ALA A 241 6.40 -23.66 5.60
CA ALA A 241 6.82 -24.85 4.85
C ALA A 241 8.22 -25.35 5.26
N ALA A 242 9.14 -24.45 5.61
CA ALA A 242 10.48 -24.80 6.05
C ALA A 242 10.47 -25.58 7.38
N THR A 243 9.54 -25.21 8.28
CA THR A 243 9.41 -25.85 9.60
C THR A 243 8.62 -27.16 9.61
N PHE A 244 8.03 -27.57 8.48
CA PHE A 244 7.23 -28.80 8.42
C PHE A 244 8.07 -30.07 8.54
N VAL A 245 7.60 -31.01 9.35
CA VAL A 245 8.13 -32.38 9.37
C VAL A 245 7.50 -33.24 8.26
N ALA A 246 8.12 -34.38 7.93
CA ALA A 246 7.68 -35.27 6.84
C ALA A 246 6.19 -35.63 6.89
N SER A 247 5.65 -35.90 8.08
CA SER A 247 4.24 -36.24 8.25
C SER A 247 3.27 -35.10 7.93
N GLU A 248 3.73 -33.85 7.97
CA GLU A 248 2.91 -32.67 7.69
C GLU A 248 2.90 -32.31 6.20
N TRP A 249 4.05 -32.40 5.52
CA TRP A 249 4.14 -32.00 4.12
C TRP A 249 3.83 -33.13 3.11
N GLN A 250 4.14 -34.40 3.42
CA GLN A 250 3.89 -35.53 2.50
C GLN A 250 2.43 -35.70 2.07
N PRO A 251 1.42 -35.44 2.93
CA PRO A 251 0.01 -35.54 2.52
C PRO A 251 -0.44 -34.43 1.55
N ILE A 252 0.31 -33.33 1.46
CA ILE A 252 -0.08 -32.14 0.70
C ILE A 252 0.82 -31.87 -0.51
N ALA A 253 2.03 -32.41 -0.58
CA ALA A 253 2.94 -32.25 -1.71
C ALA A 253 3.89 -33.44 -1.89
N GLY A 254 4.30 -33.70 -3.13
CA GLY A 254 5.32 -34.71 -3.44
C GLY A 254 6.72 -34.37 -2.91
N ALA A 255 7.03 -33.09 -2.68
CA ALA A 255 8.28 -32.64 -2.09
C ALA A 255 8.08 -31.37 -1.25
N GLN A 256 8.83 -31.24 -0.16
CA GLN A 256 8.84 -30.03 0.67
C GLN A 256 9.32 -28.78 -0.12
N SER A 257 10.28 -28.95 -1.03
CA SER A 257 10.77 -27.88 -1.91
C SER A 257 9.66 -27.29 -2.80
N SER A 258 8.66 -28.10 -3.19
CA SER A 258 7.49 -27.59 -3.91
C SER A 258 6.67 -26.61 -3.06
N LEU A 259 6.54 -26.86 -1.75
CA LEU A 259 5.83 -25.96 -0.82
C LEU A 259 6.61 -24.68 -0.54
N LEU A 260 7.94 -24.77 -0.44
CA LEU A 260 8.81 -23.60 -0.32
C LEU A 260 8.73 -22.70 -1.56
N PHE A 261 8.69 -23.30 -2.75
CA PHE A 261 8.64 -22.56 -4.01
C PHE A 261 7.22 -22.08 -4.40
N LEU A 262 6.16 -22.73 -3.92
CA LEU A 262 4.76 -22.40 -4.25
C LEU A 262 4.42 -20.90 -4.16
N PRO A 263 4.73 -20.16 -3.08
CA PRO A 263 4.40 -18.73 -3.00
C PRO A 263 4.99 -17.93 -4.17
N LEU A 264 6.25 -18.19 -4.57
CA LEU A 264 6.88 -17.55 -5.73
C LEU A 264 6.24 -17.97 -7.05
N ALA A 265 5.87 -19.24 -7.20
CA ALA A 265 5.22 -19.72 -8.40
C ALA A 265 3.82 -19.09 -8.61
N LEU A 266 3.05 -18.98 -7.53
CA LEU A 266 1.74 -18.32 -7.53
C LEU A 266 1.88 -16.84 -7.87
N THR A 267 2.80 -16.13 -7.22
CA THR A 267 2.97 -14.70 -7.49
C THR A 267 3.61 -14.41 -8.85
N SER A 268 4.42 -15.32 -9.38
CA SER A 268 4.98 -15.25 -10.75
C SER A 268 3.89 -15.35 -11.82
N THR A 269 2.98 -16.30 -11.69
CA THR A 269 1.83 -16.40 -12.60
C THR A 269 0.83 -15.27 -12.35
N GLY A 270 0.68 -14.87 -11.09
CA GLY A 270 -0.07 -13.72 -10.64
C GLY A 270 0.40 -12.39 -11.24
N LEU A 271 1.68 -12.23 -11.61
CA LEU A 271 2.17 -11.04 -12.32
C LEU A 271 1.65 -10.94 -13.76
N ILE A 272 1.38 -12.07 -14.40
CA ILE A 272 0.90 -12.12 -15.80
C ILE A 272 -0.57 -11.69 -15.89
N CYS A 273 -1.40 -12.04 -14.90
CA CYS A 273 -2.83 -11.76 -14.91
C CYS A 273 -3.16 -10.24 -14.94
N PRO A 274 -2.51 -9.38 -14.12
CA PRO A 274 -2.62 -7.93 -14.19
C PRO A 274 -2.25 -7.34 -15.55
N LEU A 275 -1.27 -7.89 -16.28
CA LEU A 275 -0.93 -7.38 -17.61
C LEU A 275 -2.12 -7.47 -18.56
N ILE A 276 -2.86 -8.57 -18.51
CA ILE A 276 -4.08 -8.77 -19.30
C ILE A 276 -5.22 -7.89 -18.75
N GLY A 277 -5.36 -7.80 -17.43
CA GLY A 277 -6.34 -6.92 -16.78
C GLY A 277 -6.16 -5.44 -17.17
N ILE A 278 -4.93 -4.94 -17.19
CA ILE A 278 -4.57 -3.58 -17.61
C ILE A 278 -4.99 -3.32 -19.07
N LEU A 279 -4.75 -4.30 -19.96
CA LEU A 279 -5.19 -4.21 -21.35
C LEU A 279 -6.72 -4.15 -21.48
N LEU A 280 -7.44 -4.92 -20.66
CA LEU A 280 -8.91 -4.89 -20.64
C LEU A 280 -9.45 -3.55 -20.14
N VAL A 281 -8.89 -2.96 -19.08
CA VAL A 281 -9.30 -1.62 -18.62
C VAL A 281 -9.17 -0.60 -19.74
N LYS A 282 -8.07 -0.66 -20.51
CA LYS A 282 -7.88 0.21 -21.68
C LYS A 282 -8.95 -0.02 -22.77
N LEU A 283 -9.33 -1.28 -23.03
CA LEU A 283 -10.36 -1.59 -24.02
C LEU A 283 -11.75 -1.09 -23.60
N PHE A 284 -12.01 -0.98 -22.31
CA PHE A 284 -13.28 -0.53 -21.74
C PHE A 284 -13.24 0.90 -21.18
N SER A 285 -12.22 1.70 -21.50
CA SER A 285 -12.08 3.08 -20.99
C SER A 285 -13.15 4.06 -21.49
N SER A 286 -13.98 3.64 -22.46
CA SER A 286 -15.15 4.39 -22.91
C SER A 286 -16.39 4.19 -22.03
N ARG A 287 -16.36 3.22 -21.10
CA ARG A 287 -17.41 3.02 -20.08
C ARG A 287 -17.18 3.93 -18.89
N LYS A 288 -18.09 3.89 -17.91
CA LYS A 288 -17.89 4.57 -16.62
C LYS A 288 -16.58 4.09 -15.97
N PRO A 289 -15.74 4.99 -15.42
CA PRO A 289 -14.43 4.63 -14.89
C PRO A 289 -14.47 3.47 -13.89
N LEU A 290 -15.39 3.52 -12.91
CA LEU A 290 -15.52 2.46 -11.89
C LEU A 290 -15.85 1.08 -12.50
N GLU A 291 -16.72 1.03 -13.52
CA GLU A 291 -17.06 -0.22 -14.21
C GLU A 291 -15.85 -0.79 -14.97
N ALA A 292 -15.10 0.07 -15.66
CA ALA A 292 -13.91 -0.35 -16.40
C ALA A 292 -12.85 -0.93 -15.47
N LEU A 293 -12.57 -0.27 -14.34
CA LEU A 293 -11.61 -0.73 -13.33
C LEU A 293 -12.06 -2.05 -12.70
N ARG A 294 -13.36 -2.20 -12.39
CA ARG A 294 -13.92 -3.45 -11.84
C ARG A 294 -13.80 -4.63 -12.80
N ILE A 295 -14.08 -4.42 -14.09
CA ILE A 295 -13.93 -5.48 -15.11
C ILE A 295 -12.48 -5.98 -15.14
N GLY A 296 -11.51 -5.06 -15.14
CA GLY A 296 -10.09 -5.38 -15.15
C GLY A 296 -9.65 -6.19 -13.93
N THR A 297 -10.04 -5.76 -12.73
CA THR A 297 -9.66 -6.43 -11.48
C THR A 297 -10.32 -7.79 -11.32
N MET A 298 -11.63 -7.90 -11.58
CA MET A 298 -12.35 -9.19 -11.49
C MET A 298 -11.81 -10.21 -12.50
N PHE A 299 -11.56 -9.78 -13.74
CA PHE A 299 -11.01 -10.67 -14.76
C PHE A 299 -9.62 -11.16 -14.39
N ALA A 300 -8.73 -10.28 -13.91
CA ALA A 300 -7.40 -10.67 -13.47
C ALA A 300 -7.45 -11.69 -12.32
N SER A 301 -8.35 -11.52 -11.35
CA SER A 301 -8.54 -12.47 -10.25
C SER A 301 -9.08 -13.83 -10.71
N VAL A 302 -10.06 -13.86 -11.62
CA VAL A 302 -10.57 -15.12 -12.18
C VAL A 302 -9.48 -15.84 -12.99
N LEU A 303 -8.74 -15.11 -13.81
CA LEU A 303 -7.64 -15.66 -14.58
C LEU A 303 -6.53 -16.21 -13.67
N PHE A 304 -6.23 -15.53 -12.57
CA PHE A 304 -5.28 -16.00 -11.58
C PHE A 304 -5.74 -17.29 -10.91
N ILE A 305 -7.01 -17.39 -10.49
CA ILE A 305 -7.56 -18.62 -9.88
C ILE A 305 -7.39 -19.83 -10.82
N ILE A 306 -7.67 -19.63 -12.12
CA ILE A 306 -7.49 -20.67 -13.14
C ILE A 306 -6.01 -21.00 -13.32
N SER A 307 -5.14 -20.00 -13.42
CA SER A 307 -3.69 -20.19 -13.60
C SER A 307 -3.05 -20.90 -12.40
N ALA A 308 -3.49 -20.57 -11.18
CA ALA A 308 -3.03 -21.19 -9.94
C ALA A 308 -3.35 -22.69 -9.87
N PHE A 309 -4.45 -23.14 -10.48
CA PHE A 309 -4.77 -24.57 -10.58
C PHE A 309 -3.67 -25.34 -11.34
N PHE A 310 -3.22 -24.79 -12.47
CA PHE A 310 -2.14 -25.39 -13.26
C PHE A 310 -0.81 -25.36 -12.53
N VAL A 311 -0.50 -24.30 -11.77
CA VAL A 311 0.71 -24.21 -10.94
C VAL A 311 0.72 -25.31 -9.87
N VAL A 312 -0.35 -25.41 -9.08
CA VAL A 312 -0.49 -26.42 -8.01
C VAL A 312 -0.38 -27.84 -8.60
N ARG A 313 -1.01 -28.08 -9.76
CA ARG A 313 -0.94 -29.38 -10.43
C ARG A 313 0.46 -29.70 -10.95
N HIS A 314 1.18 -28.72 -11.50
CA HIS A 314 2.51 -28.90 -12.06
C HIS A 314 3.57 -29.18 -10.98
N LEU A 315 3.42 -28.58 -9.79
CA LEU A 315 4.30 -28.78 -8.65
C LEU A 315 4.00 -30.06 -7.84
N ASP A 316 3.05 -30.87 -8.31
CA ASP A 316 2.54 -32.08 -7.63
C ASP A 316 2.07 -31.79 -6.19
N ILE A 317 1.33 -30.68 -6.04
CA ILE A 317 0.72 -30.24 -4.80
C ILE A 317 -0.77 -30.61 -4.82
N SER A 318 -1.30 -30.99 -3.66
CA SER A 318 -2.70 -31.36 -3.48
C SER A 318 -3.65 -30.25 -3.91
N TRP A 319 -4.74 -30.62 -4.59
CA TRP A 319 -5.79 -29.71 -5.02
C TRP A 319 -6.43 -28.93 -3.86
N LYS A 320 -6.34 -29.44 -2.63
CA LYS A 320 -6.80 -28.75 -1.42
C LYS A 320 -6.11 -27.39 -1.24
N ILE A 321 -4.82 -27.30 -1.58
CA ILE A 321 -4.04 -26.06 -1.52
C ILE A 321 -4.51 -25.06 -2.58
N TRP A 322 -4.93 -25.53 -3.77
CA TRP A 322 -5.60 -24.67 -4.73
C TRP A 322 -6.92 -24.10 -4.16
N GLY A 323 -7.68 -24.91 -3.41
CA GLY A 323 -8.85 -24.43 -2.67
C GLY A 323 -8.53 -23.29 -1.69
N CYS A 324 -7.34 -23.31 -1.07
CA CYS A 324 -6.86 -22.21 -0.22
C CYS A 324 -6.57 -20.94 -1.03
N VAL A 325 -5.96 -21.06 -2.21
CA VAL A 325 -5.74 -19.93 -3.14
C VAL A 325 -7.08 -19.30 -3.54
N VAL A 326 -8.08 -20.13 -3.87
CA VAL A 326 -9.44 -19.68 -4.18
C VAL A 326 -10.05 -18.92 -3.01
N GLY A 327 -9.94 -19.46 -1.79
CA GLY A 327 -10.44 -18.81 -0.57
C GLY A 327 -9.85 -17.41 -0.37
N GLY A 328 -8.53 -17.26 -0.55
CA GLY A 328 -7.85 -15.97 -0.49
C GLY A 328 -8.28 -14.98 -1.57
N ALA A 329 -8.29 -15.42 -2.83
CA ALA A 329 -8.65 -14.57 -3.97
C ALA A 329 -10.12 -14.11 -3.92
N VAL A 330 -11.04 -15.02 -3.60
CA VAL A 330 -12.47 -14.70 -3.42
C VAL A 330 -12.66 -13.80 -2.20
N GLY A 331 -11.92 -14.05 -1.11
CA GLY A 331 -11.89 -13.20 0.06
C GLY A 331 -11.53 -11.75 -0.28
N GLY A 332 -10.47 -11.55 -1.06
CA GLY A 332 -10.07 -10.24 -1.55
C GLY A 332 -11.16 -9.57 -2.39
N ILE A 333 -11.80 -10.32 -3.29
CA ILE A 333 -12.93 -9.81 -4.09
C ILE A 333 -14.08 -9.33 -3.19
N ILE A 334 -14.46 -10.11 -2.18
CA ILE A 334 -15.53 -9.74 -1.23
C ILE A 334 -15.15 -8.47 -0.48
N ILE A 335 -13.91 -8.38 0.02
CA ILE A 335 -13.40 -7.18 0.71
C ILE A 335 -13.45 -5.96 -0.22
N GLY A 336 -13.02 -6.10 -1.48
CA GLY A 336 -13.10 -5.01 -2.43
C GLY A 336 -14.52 -4.54 -2.70
N LEU A 337 -15.46 -5.46 -2.94
CA LEU A 337 -16.86 -5.13 -3.24
C LEU A 337 -17.58 -4.50 -2.04
N ILE A 338 -17.32 -4.99 -0.81
CA ILE A 338 -17.95 -4.40 0.37
C ILE A 338 -17.35 -3.02 0.69
N THR A 339 -16.05 -2.84 0.52
CA THR A 339 -15.42 -1.54 0.68
C THR A 339 -15.97 -0.54 -0.34
N GLU A 340 -16.14 -0.96 -1.60
CA GLU A 340 -16.80 -0.15 -2.63
C GLU A 340 -18.22 0.25 -2.20
N TYR A 341 -19.02 -0.69 -1.66
CA TYR A 341 -20.36 -0.38 -1.17
C TYR A 341 -20.37 0.67 -0.07
N TYR A 342 -19.44 0.61 0.89
CA TYR A 342 -19.36 1.59 1.98
C TYR A 342 -18.73 2.93 1.58
N THR A 343 -18.11 3.03 0.40
CA THR A 343 -17.40 4.24 -0.06
C THR A 343 -17.94 4.88 -1.34
N ALA A 344 -18.82 4.19 -2.08
CA ALA A 344 -19.53 4.71 -3.26
C ALA A 344 -21.04 4.42 -3.25
N GLY A 345 -21.51 3.58 -2.32
CA GLY A 345 -22.89 3.09 -2.28
C GLY A 345 -23.85 3.93 -1.44
N SER A 346 -24.94 3.30 -0.98
CA SER A 346 -25.96 3.96 -0.16
C SER A 346 -25.47 4.50 1.20
N PRO A 347 -24.47 3.91 1.89
CA PRO A 347 -23.97 4.46 3.16
C PRO A 347 -23.41 5.88 3.03
N VAL A 348 -22.72 6.20 1.93
CA VAL A 348 -22.17 7.54 1.68
C VAL A 348 -23.28 8.57 1.48
N LYS A 349 -24.34 8.20 0.75
CA LYS A 349 -25.53 9.06 0.60
C LYS A 349 -26.17 9.39 1.94
N ARG A 350 -26.21 8.42 2.87
CA ARG A 350 -26.71 8.64 4.23
C ARG A 350 -25.84 9.62 5.02
N ILE A 351 -24.51 9.55 4.89
CA ILE A 351 -23.60 10.51 5.50
C ILE A 351 -23.84 11.91 4.90
N ALA A 352 -23.92 12.02 3.58
CA ALA A 352 -24.20 13.29 2.91
C ALA A 352 -25.54 13.90 3.34
N THR A 353 -26.63 13.13 3.38
CA THR A 353 -27.94 13.62 3.87
C THR A 353 -27.89 14.08 5.32
N SER A 354 -27.04 13.48 6.17
CA SER A 354 -26.91 13.92 7.56
C SER A 354 -26.36 15.35 7.70
N SER A 355 -25.67 15.88 6.68
CA SER A 355 -25.16 17.26 6.66
C SER A 355 -26.25 18.34 6.74
N GLU A 356 -27.49 18.01 6.37
CA GLU A 356 -28.66 18.90 6.55
C GLU A 356 -28.87 19.32 8.03
N THR A 357 -28.34 18.55 8.97
CA THR A 357 -28.44 18.79 10.42
C THR A 357 -27.13 19.25 11.07
N GLY A 358 -26.09 19.51 10.27
CA GLY A 358 -24.82 20.09 10.71
C GLY A 358 -23.64 19.10 10.84
N VAL A 359 -22.47 19.61 11.21
CA VAL A 359 -21.20 18.85 11.23
C VAL A 359 -21.21 17.71 12.25
N ALA A 360 -21.87 17.89 13.40
CA ALA A 360 -21.90 16.88 14.46
C ALA A 360 -22.59 15.58 14.01
N THR A 361 -23.69 15.67 13.27
CA THR A 361 -24.41 14.49 12.77
C THR A 361 -23.69 13.81 11.61
N VAL A 362 -22.93 14.56 10.80
CA VAL A 362 -22.00 14.01 9.80
C VAL A 362 -20.94 13.16 10.48
N MET A 363 -20.30 13.67 11.54
CA MET A 363 -19.28 12.91 12.28
C MET A 363 -19.87 11.65 12.93
N ILE A 364 -21.02 11.76 13.60
CA ILE A 364 -21.69 10.61 14.24
C ILE A 364 -22.04 9.53 13.19
N THR A 365 -22.64 9.94 12.07
CA THR A 365 -23.05 9.02 11.01
C THR A 365 -21.83 8.39 10.34
N GLY A 366 -20.79 9.17 10.07
CA GLY A 366 -19.53 8.68 9.50
C GLY A 366 -18.85 7.65 10.40
N LEU A 367 -18.72 7.93 11.70
CA LEU A 367 -18.15 6.99 12.67
C LEU A 367 -18.99 5.70 12.76
N ALA A 368 -20.32 5.81 12.80
CA ALA A 368 -21.21 4.66 12.83
C ALA A 368 -21.08 3.79 11.57
N VAL A 369 -21.03 4.41 10.38
CA VAL A 369 -20.83 3.71 9.11
C VAL A 369 -19.45 3.03 9.07
N GLY A 370 -18.40 3.70 9.56
CA GLY A 370 -17.06 3.13 9.66
C GLY A 370 -16.99 1.91 10.61
N MET A 371 -17.67 1.97 11.76
CA MET A 371 -17.78 0.82 12.66
C MET A 371 -18.61 -0.32 12.05
N GLN A 372 -19.58 -0.02 11.20
CA GLN A 372 -20.38 -1.04 10.51
C GLN A 372 -19.60 -1.70 9.37
N SER A 373 -18.71 -0.95 8.68
CA SER A 373 -18.02 -1.44 7.48
C SER A 373 -17.05 -2.58 7.75
N VAL A 374 -16.57 -2.75 8.99
CA VAL A 374 -15.63 -3.82 9.37
C VAL A 374 -16.28 -5.20 9.50
N VAL A 375 -17.61 -5.27 9.64
CA VAL A 375 -18.31 -6.54 9.99
C VAL A 375 -18.12 -7.60 8.91
N VAL A 376 -18.42 -7.28 7.65
CA VAL A 376 -18.33 -8.25 6.55
C VAL A 376 -16.87 -8.63 6.24
N PRO A 377 -15.89 -7.70 6.21
CA PRO A 377 -14.47 -8.07 6.15
C PRO A 377 -14.03 -9.05 7.24
N LEU A 378 -14.41 -8.82 8.50
CA LEU A 378 -14.05 -9.73 9.61
C LEU A 378 -14.72 -11.10 9.51
N VAL A 379 -15.99 -11.16 9.10
CA VAL A 379 -16.67 -12.43 8.81
C VAL A 379 -15.99 -13.17 7.66
N THR A 380 -15.56 -12.44 6.63
CA THR A 380 -14.84 -13.00 5.49
C THR A 380 -13.50 -13.58 5.94
N PHE A 381 -12.76 -12.90 6.81
CA PHE A 381 -11.53 -13.43 7.40
C PHE A 381 -11.77 -14.70 8.20
N ALA A 382 -12.75 -14.70 9.10
CA ALA A 382 -13.07 -15.89 9.89
C ALA A 382 -13.42 -17.08 8.96
N ALA A 383 -14.19 -16.84 7.91
CA ALA A 383 -14.52 -17.85 6.91
C ALA A 383 -13.27 -18.37 6.17
N ILE A 384 -12.36 -17.48 5.73
CA ILE A 384 -11.11 -17.88 5.08
C ILE A 384 -10.26 -18.73 6.03
N ILE A 385 -10.06 -18.27 7.27
CA ILE A 385 -9.23 -18.99 8.25
C ILE A 385 -9.80 -20.37 8.51
N LEU A 386 -11.11 -20.49 8.80
CA LEU A 386 -11.76 -21.77 9.10
C LEU A 386 -11.78 -22.73 7.90
N THR A 387 -12.04 -22.21 6.70
CA THR A 387 -12.10 -23.06 5.49
C THR A 387 -10.72 -23.51 5.03
N THR A 388 -9.75 -22.61 4.97
CA THR A 388 -8.40 -22.90 4.45
C THR A 388 -7.55 -23.69 5.44
N SER A 389 -7.76 -23.51 6.76
CA SER A 389 -7.15 -24.37 7.77
C SER A 389 -7.64 -25.82 7.70
N CYS A 390 -8.92 -26.06 7.38
CA CYS A 390 -9.43 -27.42 7.13
C CYS A 390 -8.81 -28.08 5.90
N LEU A 391 -8.40 -27.28 4.90
CA LEU A 391 -7.85 -27.77 3.64
C LEU A 391 -6.34 -28.02 3.68
N GLY A 392 -5.58 -27.10 4.27
CA GLY A 392 -4.11 -27.11 4.26
C GLY A 392 -3.46 -26.67 5.58
N GLY A 393 -4.21 -26.69 6.69
CA GLY A 393 -3.73 -26.21 7.98
C GLY A 393 -3.32 -24.73 7.93
N ILE A 394 -2.38 -24.37 8.79
CA ILE A 394 -1.84 -23.00 8.86
C ILE A 394 -1.16 -22.62 7.53
N TYR A 395 -0.50 -23.56 6.86
CA TYR A 395 0.07 -23.32 5.53
C TYR A 395 -1.01 -22.95 4.51
N GLY A 396 -2.19 -23.57 4.58
CA GLY A 396 -3.36 -23.18 3.78
C GLY A 396 -3.79 -21.73 4.02
N VAL A 397 -3.78 -21.27 5.26
CA VAL A 397 -4.08 -19.87 5.60
C VAL A 397 -3.04 -18.91 5.02
N ALA A 398 -1.75 -19.26 5.09
CA ALA A 398 -0.67 -18.48 4.50
C ALA A 398 -0.76 -18.42 2.96
N VAL A 399 -1.07 -19.55 2.32
CA VAL A 399 -1.34 -19.61 0.88
C VAL A 399 -2.57 -18.78 0.49
N ALA A 400 -3.58 -18.70 1.34
CA ALA A 400 -4.72 -17.81 1.12
C ALA A 400 -4.30 -16.33 1.14
N ALA A 401 -3.40 -15.92 2.04
CA ALA A 401 -2.82 -14.57 2.04
C ALA A 401 -2.09 -14.28 0.71
N VAL A 402 -1.29 -15.23 0.23
CA VAL A 402 -0.62 -15.14 -1.09
C VAL A 402 -1.65 -15.06 -2.22
N GLY A 403 -2.72 -15.86 -2.16
CA GLY A 403 -3.79 -15.86 -3.17
C GLY A 403 -4.54 -14.52 -3.24
N MET A 404 -4.72 -13.83 -2.11
CA MET A 404 -5.30 -12.50 -2.06
C MET A 404 -4.40 -11.43 -2.71
N LEU A 405 -3.07 -11.60 -2.60
CA LEU A 405 -2.06 -10.65 -3.05
C LEU A 405 -1.41 -10.99 -4.40
N ALA A 406 -1.67 -12.17 -4.97
CA ALA A 406 -0.99 -12.58 -6.19
C ALA A 406 -1.30 -11.67 -7.38
N THR A 407 -2.48 -11.04 -7.39
CA THR A 407 -2.91 -10.05 -8.38
C THR A 407 -2.63 -8.60 -7.96
N VAL A 408 -1.73 -8.38 -7.00
CA VAL A 408 -1.39 -7.04 -6.46
C VAL A 408 -1.08 -6.02 -7.56
N GLY A 409 -0.52 -6.44 -8.70
CA GLY A 409 -0.22 -5.55 -9.81
C GLY A 409 -1.43 -4.76 -10.35
N ILE A 410 -2.62 -5.35 -10.40
CA ILE A 410 -3.84 -4.64 -10.85
C ILE A 410 -4.53 -3.91 -9.70
N THR A 411 -4.55 -4.49 -8.50
CA THR A 411 -5.13 -3.85 -7.31
C THR A 411 -4.40 -2.55 -6.98
N MET A 412 -3.08 -2.55 -7.12
CA MET A 412 -2.26 -1.36 -6.96
C MET A 412 -2.40 -0.37 -8.11
N ALA A 413 -2.70 -0.85 -9.32
CA ALA A 413 -2.92 0.03 -10.46
C ALA A 413 -4.16 0.89 -10.26
N ILE A 414 -5.23 0.31 -9.71
CA ILE A 414 -6.48 1.03 -9.44
C ILE A 414 -6.36 1.98 -8.24
N ASP A 415 -5.64 1.61 -7.18
CA ASP A 415 -5.45 2.47 -6.03
C ASP A 415 -4.56 3.67 -6.41
N ALA A 416 -3.43 3.42 -7.08
CA ALA A 416 -2.54 4.47 -7.55
C ALA A 416 -3.11 5.37 -8.64
N TYR A 417 -4.19 4.95 -9.28
CA TYR A 417 -4.93 5.79 -10.22
C TYR A 417 -5.56 6.99 -9.51
N GLY A 418 -6.03 6.83 -8.27
CA GLY A 418 -6.71 7.88 -7.50
C GLY A 418 -5.85 9.14 -7.32
N PRO A 419 -4.68 9.05 -6.64
CA PRO A 419 -3.79 10.20 -6.45
C PRO A 419 -3.32 10.86 -7.76
N VAL A 420 -3.26 10.10 -8.86
CA VAL A 420 -2.91 10.67 -10.18
C VAL A 420 -4.07 11.48 -10.76
N ALA A 421 -5.32 11.05 -10.54
CA ALA A 421 -6.52 11.76 -10.95
C ALA A 421 -6.76 13.00 -10.08
N ASP A 422 -6.59 12.88 -8.78
CA ASP A 422 -6.68 13.96 -7.79
C ASP A 422 -5.75 15.13 -8.15
N ASN A 423 -4.44 14.86 -8.27
CA ASN A 423 -3.46 15.85 -8.73
C ASN A 423 -3.76 16.41 -10.12
N ALA A 424 -4.41 15.64 -11.01
CA ALA A 424 -4.81 16.17 -12.31
C ALA A 424 -5.91 17.22 -12.17
N GLY A 425 -6.84 17.03 -11.22
CA GLY A 425 -7.82 18.03 -10.82
C GLY A 425 -7.15 19.28 -10.24
N GLY A 426 -6.24 19.11 -9.28
CA GLY A 426 -5.50 20.23 -8.69
C GLY A 426 -4.72 21.03 -9.73
N ILE A 427 -4.02 20.35 -10.65
CA ILE A 427 -3.33 21.00 -11.76
C ILE A 427 -4.32 21.74 -12.69
N ALA A 428 -5.50 21.17 -12.94
CA ALA A 428 -6.50 21.80 -13.81
C ALA A 428 -7.06 23.10 -13.22
N GLU A 429 -7.34 23.10 -11.90
CA GLU A 429 -7.85 24.27 -11.20
C GLU A 429 -6.78 25.36 -11.09
N MET A 430 -5.57 25.01 -10.61
CA MET A 430 -4.45 25.95 -10.51
C MET A 430 -4.04 26.56 -11.88
N SER A 431 -4.31 25.84 -12.97
CA SER A 431 -4.03 26.32 -14.33
C SER A 431 -5.17 27.13 -14.95
N GLY A 432 -6.34 27.21 -14.30
CA GLY A 432 -7.51 27.94 -14.80
C GLY A 432 -8.09 27.35 -16.09
N LEU A 433 -8.15 26.02 -16.22
CA LEU A 433 -8.55 25.35 -17.48
C LEU A 433 -10.07 25.31 -17.71
N GLY A 434 -10.85 25.77 -16.74
CA GLY A 434 -12.30 25.90 -16.81
C GLY A 434 -13.08 24.71 -16.22
N PRO A 435 -14.37 24.92 -15.92
CA PRO A 435 -15.18 23.97 -15.15
C PRO A 435 -15.43 22.65 -15.88
N GLU A 436 -15.49 22.65 -17.22
CA GLU A 436 -15.65 21.42 -18.00
C GLU A 436 -14.46 20.46 -17.84
N VAL A 437 -13.25 20.99 -17.62
CA VAL A 437 -12.05 20.17 -17.38
C VAL A 437 -12.08 19.64 -15.95
N ARG A 438 -12.47 20.48 -14.98
CA ARG A 438 -12.63 20.09 -13.58
C ARG A 438 -13.69 19.00 -13.41
N GLU A 439 -14.82 19.07 -14.12
CA GLU A 439 -15.86 18.03 -14.09
C GLU A 439 -15.33 16.66 -14.56
N ILE A 440 -14.46 16.64 -15.58
CA ILE A 440 -13.80 15.40 -16.01
C ILE A 440 -12.88 14.88 -14.89
N THR A 441 -12.03 15.72 -14.31
CA THR A 441 -11.09 15.28 -13.26
C THR A 441 -11.80 14.88 -11.97
N ASP A 442 -12.85 15.58 -11.55
CA ASP A 442 -13.66 15.25 -10.38
C ASP A 442 -14.33 13.88 -10.55
N SER A 443 -14.84 13.59 -11.76
CA SER A 443 -15.41 12.27 -12.05
C SER A 443 -14.37 11.13 -11.96
N LEU A 444 -13.10 11.45 -12.22
CA LEU A 444 -12.00 10.50 -12.09
C LEU A 444 -11.58 10.34 -10.63
N ASP A 445 -11.52 11.44 -9.89
CA ASP A 445 -11.14 11.48 -8.48
C ASP A 445 -12.19 10.83 -7.56
N GLU A 446 -13.49 11.01 -7.80
CA GLU A 446 -14.56 10.31 -7.05
C GLU A 446 -14.35 8.78 -7.08
N VAL A 447 -13.96 8.27 -8.25
CA VAL A 447 -13.60 6.85 -8.43
C VAL A 447 -12.25 6.53 -7.79
N GLY A 448 -11.31 7.47 -7.82
CA GLY A 448 -10.03 7.43 -7.09
C GLY A 448 -10.22 7.18 -5.59
N ASN A 449 -11.07 7.95 -4.95
CA ASN A 449 -11.39 7.82 -3.52
C ASN A 449 -11.93 6.43 -3.16
N THR A 450 -12.81 5.90 -4.00
CA THR A 450 -13.35 4.53 -3.83
C THR A 450 -12.26 3.47 -4.02
N THR A 451 -11.42 3.61 -5.05
CA THR A 451 -10.37 2.63 -5.38
C THR A 451 -9.21 2.65 -4.38
N ALA A 452 -8.87 3.81 -3.82
CA ALA A 452 -7.94 3.94 -2.70
C ALA A 452 -8.46 3.24 -1.44
N ALA A 453 -9.77 3.33 -1.16
CA ALA A 453 -10.37 2.58 -0.06
C ALA A 453 -10.31 1.06 -0.32
N ILE A 454 -10.64 0.61 -1.53
CA ILE A 454 -10.51 -0.79 -1.92
C ILE A 454 -9.07 -1.28 -1.70
N GLY A 455 -8.06 -0.54 -2.17
CA GLY A 455 -6.66 -0.88 -1.99
C GLY A 455 -6.25 -0.98 -0.51
N LYS A 456 -6.68 -0.02 0.33
CA LYS A 456 -6.51 -0.09 1.81
C LYS A 456 -7.21 -1.32 2.41
N GLY A 457 -8.41 -1.65 1.97
CA GLY A 457 -9.14 -2.84 2.40
C GLY A 457 -8.40 -4.13 2.04
N PHE A 458 -7.84 -4.21 0.83
CA PHE A 458 -6.96 -5.32 0.42
C PHE A 458 -5.67 -5.38 1.24
N ALA A 459 -5.05 -4.23 1.55
CA ALA A 459 -3.85 -4.16 2.39
C ALA A 459 -4.10 -4.78 3.76
N ILE A 460 -5.16 -4.33 4.43
CA ILE A 460 -5.57 -4.84 5.75
C ILE A 460 -5.99 -6.31 5.66
N GLY A 461 -6.72 -6.66 4.59
CA GLY A 461 -6.97 -8.00 4.07
C GLY A 461 -5.75 -8.92 4.21
N ALA A 462 -4.78 -8.62 3.39
CA ALA A 462 -3.54 -9.34 3.28
C ALA A 462 -2.75 -9.36 4.59
N ALA A 463 -2.59 -8.20 5.24
CA ALA A 463 -1.83 -8.05 6.47
C ALA A 463 -2.40 -8.92 7.60
N GLY A 464 -3.72 -9.00 7.75
CA GLY A 464 -4.37 -9.85 8.77
C GLY A 464 -4.06 -11.35 8.58
N LEU A 465 -4.13 -11.85 7.35
CA LEU A 465 -3.81 -13.26 7.06
C LEU A 465 -2.30 -13.52 7.14
N ALA A 466 -1.47 -12.59 6.68
CA ALA A 466 -0.02 -12.68 6.77
C ALA A 466 0.47 -12.65 8.23
N ALA A 467 -0.11 -11.79 9.08
CA ALA A 467 0.19 -11.73 10.50
C ALA A 467 -0.09 -13.07 11.19
N LEU A 468 -1.23 -13.71 10.90
CA LEU A 468 -1.54 -15.04 11.43
C LEU A 468 -0.52 -16.09 10.96
N ALA A 469 -0.08 -16.03 9.71
CA ALA A 469 0.97 -16.91 9.19
C ALA A 469 2.33 -16.67 9.90
N ILE A 470 2.69 -15.41 10.14
CA ILE A 470 3.90 -15.03 10.88
C ILE A 470 3.84 -15.49 12.33
N ILE A 471 2.70 -15.33 13.02
CA ILE A 471 2.50 -15.80 14.40
C ILE A 471 2.67 -17.32 14.47
N ALA A 472 2.16 -18.05 13.48
CA ALA A 472 2.33 -19.49 13.43
C ALA A 472 3.79 -19.91 13.14
N ALA A 473 4.46 -19.22 12.21
CA ALA A 473 5.88 -19.42 11.95
C ALA A 473 6.72 -19.14 13.20
N PHE A 474 6.39 -18.08 13.95
CA PHE A 474 6.99 -17.76 15.24
C PHE A 474 6.77 -18.89 16.25
N ASN A 475 5.55 -19.39 16.41
CA ASN A 475 5.24 -20.50 17.31
C ASN A 475 6.06 -21.76 16.98
N ASN A 476 6.17 -22.13 15.70
CA ASN A 476 6.98 -23.26 15.26
C ASN A 476 8.48 -23.04 15.54
N THR A 477 9.00 -21.87 15.20
CA THR A 477 10.42 -21.52 15.42
C THR A 477 10.79 -21.56 16.91
N VAL A 478 9.93 -21.03 17.78
CA VAL A 478 10.18 -21.03 19.22
C VAL A 478 10.07 -22.43 19.79
N ARG A 479 9.13 -23.27 19.31
CA ARG A 479 8.97 -24.67 19.73
C ARG A 479 10.20 -25.53 19.52
N LEU A 480 10.99 -25.26 18.48
CA LEU A 480 12.26 -25.95 18.23
C LEU A 480 13.27 -25.74 19.37
N ASN A 481 13.20 -24.59 20.05
CA ASN A 481 14.08 -24.23 21.15
C ASN A 481 13.43 -24.43 22.53
N ILE A 482 12.10 -24.38 22.60
CA ILE A 482 11.29 -24.50 23.81
C ILE A 482 10.14 -25.50 23.52
N PRO A 483 10.33 -26.82 23.77
CA PRO A 483 9.37 -27.85 23.34
C PRO A 483 7.94 -27.66 23.85
N ASP A 484 7.76 -27.12 25.06
CA ASP A 484 6.45 -26.85 25.68
C ASP A 484 5.91 -25.44 25.34
N PHE A 485 6.40 -24.83 24.27
CA PHE A 485 5.91 -23.53 23.84
C PHE A 485 4.54 -23.65 23.16
N GLY A 486 3.65 -22.73 23.50
CA GLY A 486 2.33 -22.63 22.91
C GLY A 486 1.68 -21.30 23.28
N LEU A 487 0.86 -20.81 22.36
CA LEU A 487 0.09 -19.58 22.52
C LEU A 487 -1.33 -19.90 22.98
N ASP A 488 -1.45 -20.46 24.18
CA ASP A 488 -2.74 -20.76 24.80
C ASP A 488 -3.29 -19.52 25.51
N LEU A 489 -4.55 -19.16 25.21
CA LEU A 489 -5.24 -18.03 25.86
C LEU A 489 -5.43 -18.21 27.37
N GLY A 490 -5.41 -19.45 27.87
CA GLY A 490 -5.41 -19.75 29.29
C GLY A 490 -4.09 -19.41 30.00
N HIS A 491 -3.01 -19.17 29.25
CA HIS A 491 -1.72 -18.82 29.82
C HIS A 491 -1.66 -17.30 30.12
N PRO A 492 -1.44 -16.86 31.38
CA PRO A 492 -1.51 -15.44 31.75
C PRO A 492 -0.58 -14.52 30.94
N GLN A 493 0.62 -15.02 30.59
CA GLN A 493 1.56 -14.28 29.75
C GLN A 493 1.02 -13.98 28.35
N VAL A 494 0.31 -14.93 27.72
CA VAL A 494 -0.27 -14.75 26.38
C VAL A 494 -1.42 -13.76 26.46
N LEU A 495 -2.29 -13.90 27.47
CA LEU A 495 -3.40 -12.96 27.71
C LEU A 495 -2.90 -11.54 27.99
N ALA A 496 -1.84 -11.38 28.79
CA ALA A 496 -1.20 -10.09 29.02
C ALA A 496 -0.63 -9.50 27.72
N GLY A 497 0.04 -10.32 26.91
CA GLY A 497 0.50 -9.96 25.58
C GLY A 497 -0.63 -9.41 24.71
N LEU A 498 -1.77 -10.10 24.67
CA LEU A 498 -2.94 -9.70 23.88
C LEU A 498 -3.47 -8.30 24.26
N PHE A 499 -3.51 -7.97 25.55
CA PHE A 499 -3.90 -6.61 25.97
C PHE A 499 -2.84 -5.58 25.60
N ILE A 500 -1.55 -5.92 25.67
CA ILE A 500 -0.46 -5.05 25.23
C ILE A 500 -0.56 -4.78 23.73
N GLY A 501 -0.67 -5.83 22.92
CA GLY A 501 -0.88 -5.73 21.49
C GLY A 501 -2.16 -4.99 21.14
N GLY A 502 -3.22 -5.18 21.92
CA GLY A 502 -4.51 -4.52 21.73
C GLY A 502 -4.47 -3.00 21.94
N PHE A 503 -3.72 -2.48 22.91
CA PHE A 503 -3.66 -1.02 23.14
C PHE A 503 -2.66 -0.30 22.23
N ILE A 504 -1.64 -0.99 21.68
CA ILE A 504 -0.59 -0.35 20.87
C ILE A 504 -1.17 0.36 19.63
N PRO A 505 -2.07 -0.25 18.82
CA PRO A 505 -2.70 0.43 17.70
C PRO A 505 -3.47 1.68 18.11
N PHE A 506 -4.17 1.66 19.25
CA PHE A 506 -4.88 2.85 19.78
C PHE A 506 -3.90 3.95 20.18
N LEU A 507 -2.79 3.59 20.83
CA LEU A 507 -1.75 4.54 21.21
C LEU A 507 -1.10 5.17 19.98
N VAL A 508 -0.70 4.35 19.00
CA VAL A 508 -0.09 4.82 17.75
C VAL A 508 -1.06 5.71 16.98
N ALA A 509 -2.34 5.32 16.88
CA ALA A 509 -3.38 6.13 16.24
C ALA A 509 -3.57 7.48 16.95
N ALA A 510 -3.60 7.51 18.28
CA ALA A 510 -3.71 8.75 19.04
C ALA A 510 -2.51 9.70 18.78
N ILE A 511 -1.29 9.15 18.74
CA ILE A 511 -0.07 9.92 18.46
C ILE A 511 -0.10 10.47 17.03
N THR A 512 -0.47 9.66 16.04
CA THR A 512 -0.50 10.11 14.63
C THR A 512 -1.63 11.11 14.37
N MET A 513 -2.82 10.93 14.96
CA MET A 513 -3.90 11.92 14.87
C MET A 513 -3.51 13.26 15.50
N THR A 514 -2.88 13.23 16.67
CA THR A 514 -2.36 14.45 17.32
C THR A 514 -1.26 15.10 16.46
N ALA A 515 -0.39 14.29 15.86
CA ALA A 515 0.65 14.79 14.98
C ALA A 515 0.10 15.54 13.76
N VAL A 516 -0.94 15.00 13.12
CA VAL A 516 -1.64 15.66 12.01
C VAL A 516 -2.32 16.94 12.50
N GLY A 517 -3.04 16.90 13.61
CA GLY A 517 -3.74 18.07 14.15
C GLY A 517 -2.81 19.24 14.47
N ASP A 518 -1.68 18.98 15.11
CA ASP A 518 -0.66 20.00 15.41
C ASP A 518 -0.05 20.59 14.12
N ALA A 519 0.26 19.73 13.14
CA ALA A 519 0.86 20.15 11.87
C ALA A 519 -0.15 20.95 11.02
N ALA A 520 -1.42 20.55 11.00
CA ALA A 520 -2.51 21.28 10.35
C ALA A 520 -2.72 22.65 11.00
N TYR A 521 -2.59 22.77 12.34
CA TYR A 521 -2.67 24.06 13.01
C TYR A 521 -1.58 25.04 12.53
N GLU A 522 -0.33 24.57 12.42
CA GLU A 522 0.77 25.37 11.85
C GLU A 522 0.47 25.77 10.40
N MET A 523 -0.07 24.85 9.59
CA MET A 523 -0.46 25.11 8.20
C MET A 523 -1.56 26.16 8.09
N ILE A 524 -2.63 26.02 8.89
CA ILE A 524 -3.76 26.96 8.95
C ILE A 524 -3.27 28.36 9.32
N ALA A 525 -2.42 28.46 10.33
CA ALA A 525 -1.88 29.74 10.77
C ALA A 525 -1.06 30.43 9.66
N GLU A 526 -0.25 29.66 8.92
CA GLU A 526 0.53 30.20 7.80
C GLU A 526 -0.34 30.63 6.62
N ILE A 527 -1.34 29.83 6.22
CA ILE A 527 -2.26 30.20 5.13
C ILE A 527 -3.02 31.49 5.50
N ARG A 528 -3.54 31.58 6.74
CA ARG A 528 -4.20 32.80 7.24
C ARG A 528 -3.25 33.99 7.24
N ARG A 529 -2.00 33.81 7.67
CA ARG A 529 -0.97 34.87 7.66
C ARG A 529 -0.76 35.38 6.24
N GLN A 530 -0.58 34.49 5.26
CA GLN A 530 -0.39 34.89 3.87
C GLN A 530 -1.61 35.62 3.30
N PHE A 531 -2.83 35.13 3.54
CA PHE A 531 -4.05 35.81 3.10
C PHE A 531 -4.24 37.20 3.73
N HIS A 532 -3.75 37.41 4.95
CA HIS A 532 -3.83 38.70 5.63
C HIS A 532 -2.69 39.66 5.22
N GLU A 533 -1.45 39.17 5.15
CA GLU A 533 -0.25 39.99 5.02
C GLU A 533 0.17 40.25 3.56
N ILE A 534 -0.14 39.34 2.61
CA ILE A 534 0.25 39.49 1.21
C ILE A 534 -0.83 40.28 0.45
N PRO A 535 -0.58 41.56 0.08
CA PRO A 535 -1.60 42.39 -0.54
C PRO A 535 -1.98 41.83 -1.92
N GLY A 536 -3.29 41.72 -2.16
CA GLY A 536 -3.82 41.27 -3.45
C GLY A 536 -3.82 39.75 -3.67
N LEU A 537 -3.34 38.94 -2.71
CA LEU A 537 -3.33 37.47 -2.85
C LEU A 537 -4.74 36.89 -3.05
N LEU A 538 -5.70 37.25 -2.20
CA LEU A 538 -7.10 36.80 -2.34
C LEU A 538 -7.78 37.33 -3.62
N LYS A 539 -7.25 38.42 -4.19
CA LYS A 539 -7.73 38.99 -5.46
C LYS A 539 -7.07 38.33 -6.69
N GLY A 540 -6.06 37.47 -6.49
CA GLY A 540 -5.26 36.87 -7.56
C GLY A 540 -4.26 37.84 -8.21
N GLU A 541 -3.92 38.93 -7.53
CA GLU A 541 -2.97 39.95 -8.02
C GLU A 541 -1.52 39.65 -7.60
N SER A 542 -1.33 38.75 -6.63
CA SER A 542 -0.04 38.34 -6.07
C SER A 542 0.07 36.82 -6.00
N GLU A 543 1.29 36.30 -6.10
CA GLU A 543 1.58 34.86 -6.01
C GLU A 543 1.77 34.43 -4.54
N PRO A 544 1.24 33.26 -4.12
CA PRO A 544 1.46 32.72 -2.78
C PRO A 544 2.89 32.19 -2.56
N ASP A 545 3.33 32.17 -1.30
CA ASP A 545 4.56 31.46 -0.89
C ASP A 545 4.24 29.99 -0.54
N THR A 546 4.23 29.16 -1.58
CA THR A 546 3.94 27.72 -1.48
C THR A 546 5.11 26.92 -0.91
N GLU A 547 6.36 27.38 -1.09
CA GLU A 547 7.55 26.71 -0.56
C GLU A 547 7.53 26.68 0.98
N ARG A 548 6.99 27.74 1.61
CA ARG A 548 6.81 27.80 3.05
C ARG A 548 5.85 26.72 3.58
N CYS A 549 4.69 26.53 2.93
CA CYS A 549 3.74 25.47 3.31
C CYS A 549 4.35 24.08 3.15
N VAL A 550 5.08 23.83 2.05
CA VAL A 550 5.81 22.57 1.84
C VAL A 550 6.84 22.33 2.94
N ASP A 551 7.59 23.35 3.36
CA ASP A 551 8.61 23.21 4.42
C ASP A 551 8.00 22.97 5.81
N ILE A 552 6.85 23.60 6.12
CA ILE A 552 6.08 23.33 7.35
C ILE A 552 5.64 21.87 7.40
N ALA A 553 4.93 21.40 6.36
CA ALA A 553 4.46 20.01 6.29
C ALA A 553 5.64 19.02 6.37
N THR A 554 6.73 19.30 5.65
CA THR A 554 7.95 18.47 5.67
C THR A 554 8.55 18.39 7.06
N SER A 555 8.78 19.54 7.69
CA SER A 555 9.46 19.62 8.99
C SER A 555 8.62 19.02 10.11
N ALA A 556 7.30 19.17 10.05
CA ALA A 556 6.37 18.55 10.98
C ALA A 556 6.36 17.01 10.83
N ALA A 557 6.18 16.52 9.59
CA ALA A 557 6.16 15.09 9.29
C ALA A 557 7.42 14.36 9.76
N LEU A 558 8.60 14.86 9.40
CA LEU A 558 9.88 14.22 9.73
C LEU A 558 10.15 14.15 11.24
N ARG A 559 9.70 15.15 12.00
CA ARG A 559 9.85 15.17 13.47
C ARG A 559 8.82 14.26 14.15
N LYS A 560 7.56 14.36 13.73
CA LYS A 560 6.44 13.69 14.41
C LYS A 560 6.31 12.21 14.06
N MET A 561 6.87 11.75 12.94
CA MET A 561 6.87 10.31 12.59
C MET A 561 7.80 9.45 13.45
N ILE A 562 8.80 10.05 14.12
CA ILE A 562 9.82 9.27 14.85
C ILE A 562 9.20 8.46 15.99
N LEU A 563 8.38 9.08 16.84
CA LEU A 563 7.82 8.42 18.02
C LEU A 563 6.94 7.19 17.68
N PRO A 564 5.91 7.29 16.81
CA PRO A 564 5.11 6.12 16.46
C PRO A 564 5.94 5.02 15.80
N SER A 565 6.92 5.38 14.96
CA SER A 565 7.79 4.39 14.31
C SER A 565 8.71 3.68 15.31
N VAL A 566 9.28 4.40 16.27
CA VAL A 566 10.11 3.84 17.35
C VAL A 566 9.29 2.89 18.22
N ILE A 567 8.04 3.24 18.55
CA ILE A 567 7.14 2.34 19.30
C ILE A 567 6.93 1.03 18.54
N ALA A 568 6.56 1.10 17.26
CA ALA A 568 6.30 -0.11 16.45
C ALA A 568 7.53 -1.03 16.34
N VAL A 569 8.74 -0.47 16.22
CA VAL A 569 9.99 -1.26 16.11
C VAL A 569 10.47 -1.79 17.46
N LEU A 570 10.39 -0.99 18.54
CA LEU A 570 10.97 -1.36 19.83
C LEU A 570 10.03 -2.20 20.70
N MET A 571 8.70 -2.11 20.55
CA MET A 571 7.77 -2.87 21.40
C MET A 571 8.01 -4.39 21.33
N PRO A 572 8.20 -5.03 20.15
CA PRO A 572 8.53 -6.46 20.08
C PRO A 572 9.82 -6.82 20.82
N VAL A 573 10.83 -5.96 20.76
CA VAL A 573 12.12 -6.16 21.44
C VAL A 573 11.96 -6.04 22.95
N ILE A 574 11.29 -4.98 23.41
CA ILE A 574 11.04 -4.73 24.84
C ILE A 574 10.20 -5.87 25.44
N VAL A 575 9.14 -6.29 24.76
CA VAL A 575 8.26 -7.35 25.25
C VAL A 575 8.93 -8.72 25.18
N GLY A 576 9.62 -9.02 24.07
CA GLY A 576 10.32 -10.28 23.88
C GLY A 576 11.42 -10.53 24.91
N PHE A 577 12.32 -9.56 25.11
CA PHE A 577 13.43 -9.71 26.06
C PHE A 577 13.03 -9.41 27.51
N GLY A 578 12.00 -8.58 27.74
CA GLY A 578 11.55 -8.21 29.07
C GLY A 578 10.58 -9.21 29.72
N PHE A 579 9.60 -9.71 28.95
CA PHE A 579 8.51 -10.55 29.46
C PHE A 579 8.51 -11.98 28.86
N GLY A 580 9.29 -12.21 27.81
CA GLY A 580 9.52 -13.52 27.20
C GLY A 580 8.64 -13.79 25.98
N ALA A 581 8.98 -14.89 25.28
CA ALA A 581 8.38 -15.25 24.00
C ALA A 581 6.86 -15.48 24.04
N ARG A 582 6.29 -15.92 25.18
CA ARG A 582 4.83 -16.12 25.31
C ARG A 582 4.07 -14.80 25.34
N THR A 583 4.59 -13.81 26.05
CA THR A 583 4.00 -12.46 26.07
C THR A 583 4.18 -11.78 24.72
N LEU A 584 5.34 -11.94 24.09
CA LEU A 584 5.56 -11.44 22.74
C LEU A 584 4.62 -12.08 21.73
N GLY A 585 4.40 -13.40 21.77
CA GLY A 585 3.48 -14.05 20.84
C GLY A 585 2.00 -13.72 21.07
N GLY A 586 1.64 -13.21 22.25
CA GLY A 586 0.31 -12.66 22.50
C GLY A 586 0.13 -11.22 22.02
N MET A 587 1.21 -10.42 22.04
CA MET A 587 1.24 -9.02 21.58
C MET A 587 1.23 -8.94 20.06
#